data_AF-A0AAX0IAX3-F1
#
_entry.id   AF-A0AAX0IAX3-F1
#
_cell.length_a   1.000
_cell.length_b   1.000
_cell.length_c   1.000
_cell.angle_alpha   90.00
_cell.angle_beta   90.00
_cell.angle_gamma   90.00
#
_symmetry.space_group_name_H-M   'P 1'
#
loop_
_entity.id
_entity.type
_entity.pdbx_description
1 polymer ?
#
loop_
_entity_poly.entity_id
_entity_poly.type
_entity_poly.pdbx_seq_one_letter_code
_entity_poly.pdbx_strand_id
1 'polypeptide(L)'
;MHHSSAIHFKANVLASTLIPSKYLSRDAFKRMALDFLTFGNAYLEDRPSRSGKALAYQHALAKYMRRGVDLDTYFFVNGYQAVHQFDKGRVFHLMEPDVNQELYGVPQYLSALQSAWLNEAATLFRRKYYKNGSHAGFVFYMTDAAANTQDVDNLRQAMRDSKGPGNFRNLFMYAPNGKKDGIQILPVSDVAAKDEFFNIKSVTRDDQLAAHRVPPQLMGILPNNAGGFGAVEPAARVFARNELVPLQAQFEAINEWAGVEVVRFAPYDLATGGEGAQ
;
A
#
# COMPACT_ATOMS: atom_id res chain seq x y z
N MET A 1 2.77 -4.63 -1.92
CA MET A 1 4.04 -4.94 -1.24
C MET A 1 4.85 -3.68 -0.99
N HIS A 2 5.23 -2.92 -2.03
CA HIS A 2 6.06 -1.70 -1.88
C HIS A 2 5.39 -0.63 -1.02
N HIS A 3 4.11 -0.33 -1.28
CA HIS A 3 3.34 0.65 -0.52
C HIS A 3 3.35 0.41 1.01
N SER A 4 2.99 -0.79 1.48
CA SER A 4 2.98 -1.12 2.92
C SER A 4 4.39 -1.18 3.52
N SER A 5 5.38 -1.67 2.77
CA SER A 5 6.78 -1.71 3.23
C SER A 5 7.32 -0.32 3.55
N ALA A 6 7.04 0.68 2.71
CA ALA A 6 7.49 2.05 2.91
C ALA A 6 6.89 2.68 4.19
N ILE A 7 5.60 2.50 4.41
CA ILE A 7 4.88 3.00 5.59
C ILE A 7 5.45 2.38 6.87
N HIS A 8 5.55 1.05 6.92
CA HIS A 8 6.07 0.37 8.11
C HIS A 8 7.55 0.68 8.35
N PHE A 9 8.35 0.84 7.30
CA PHE A 9 9.74 1.26 7.42
C PHE A 9 9.83 2.64 8.08
N LYS A 10 9.13 3.65 7.55
CA LYS A 10 9.07 5.01 8.14
C LYS A 10 8.63 4.98 9.61
N ALA A 11 7.55 4.26 9.92
CA ALA A 11 7.06 4.13 11.31
C ALA A 11 8.09 3.48 12.24
N ASN A 12 8.82 2.45 11.76
CA ASN A 12 9.86 1.79 12.54
C ASN A 12 11.04 2.71 12.84
N VAL A 13 11.50 3.48 11.84
CA VAL A 13 12.63 4.40 12.05
C VAL A 13 12.23 5.56 12.96
N LEU A 14 11.03 6.12 12.79
CA LEU A 14 10.52 7.14 13.73
C LEU A 14 10.51 6.60 15.16
N ALA A 15 9.97 5.39 15.36
CA ALA A 15 9.93 4.77 16.68
C ALA A 15 11.33 4.46 17.24
N SER A 16 12.30 4.07 16.40
CA SER A 16 13.67 3.82 16.86
C SER A 16 14.37 5.09 17.32
N THR A 17 14.07 6.23 16.68
CA THR A 17 14.61 7.54 17.07
C THR A 17 13.90 8.14 18.29
N LEU A 18 12.70 7.66 18.66
CA LEU A 18 12.00 8.16 19.83
C LEU A 18 12.75 7.82 21.12
N ILE A 19 12.98 8.84 21.94
CA ILE A 19 13.38 8.71 23.34
C ILE A 19 12.10 8.63 24.16
N PRO A 20 11.73 7.45 24.70
CA PRO A 20 10.46 7.26 25.39
C PRO A 20 10.38 8.14 26.64
N SER A 21 9.21 8.71 26.90
CA SER A 21 8.93 9.44 28.13
C SER A 21 8.12 8.57 29.09
N LYS A 22 7.93 9.05 30.32
CA LYS A 22 6.99 8.42 31.26
C LYS A 22 5.53 8.49 30.80
N TYR A 23 5.22 9.35 29.83
CA TYR A 23 3.86 9.61 29.36
C TYR A 23 3.49 8.83 28.10
N LEU A 24 4.47 8.55 27.22
CA LEU A 24 4.25 7.87 25.95
C LEU A 24 5.33 6.84 25.69
N SER A 25 4.91 5.58 25.54
CA SER A 25 5.81 4.48 25.20
C SER A 25 6.16 4.46 23.71
N ARG A 26 7.29 3.83 23.37
CA ARG A 26 7.71 3.63 21.98
C ARG A 26 6.68 2.86 21.14
N ASP A 27 6.01 1.87 21.73
CA ASP A 27 4.97 1.11 21.05
C ASP A 27 3.73 1.97 20.74
N ALA A 28 3.27 2.75 21.72
CA ALA A 28 2.14 3.65 21.55
C ALA A 28 2.44 4.70 20.47
N PHE A 29 3.63 5.29 20.49
CA PHE A 29 4.09 6.20 19.46
C PHE A 29 4.17 5.53 18.07
N LYS A 30 4.71 4.31 17.97
CA LYS A 30 4.79 3.58 16.70
C LYS A 30 3.41 3.35 16.08
N ARG A 31 2.40 3.03 16.90
CA ARG A 31 1.00 2.89 16.44
C ARG A 31 0.45 4.22 15.94
N MET A 32 0.68 5.31 16.68
CA MET A 32 0.29 6.65 16.26
C MET A 32 0.96 7.05 14.94
N ALA A 33 2.27 6.82 14.79
CA ALA A 33 3.00 7.12 13.58
C ALA A 33 2.51 6.30 12.38
N LEU A 34 2.15 5.03 12.60
CA LEU A 34 1.54 4.18 11.58
C LEU A 34 0.20 4.74 11.11
N ASP A 35 -0.66 5.16 12.04
CA ASP A 35 -1.96 5.76 11.72
C ASP A 35 -1.79 7.08 10.95
N PHE A 36 -0.86 7.94 11.37
CA PHE A 36 -0.56 9.18 10.67
C PHE A 36 -0.11 8.91 9.22
N LEU A 37 0.86 8.00 9.04
CA LEU A 37 1.38 7.66 7.72
C LEU A 37 0.37 6.94 6.83
N THR A 38 -0.64 6.27 7.40
CA THR A 38 -1.66 5.53 6.65
C THR A 38 -2.88 6.41 6.32
N PHE A 39 -3.35 7.19 7.27
CA PHE A 39 -4.60 7.93 7.15
C PHE A 39 -4.41 9.43 6.96
N GLY A 40 -3.19 9.96 7.09
CA GLY A 40 -2.96 11.40 7.23
C GLY A 40 -3.53 11.97 8.54
N ASN A 41 -3.90 11.10 9.49
CA ASN A 41 -4.58 11.45 10.72
C ASN A 41 -4.07 10.55 11.85
N ALA A 42 -3.73 11.13 12.99
CA ALA A 42 -3.40 10.38 14.19
C ALA A 42 -3.92 11.07 15.44
N TYR A 43 -4.29 10.26 16.43
CA TYR A 43 -4.94 10.74 17.64
C TYR A 43 -4.22 10.24 18.90
N LEU A 44 -4.06 11.14 19.86
CA LEU A 44 -3.62 10.87 21.22
C LEU A 44 -4.63 11.41 22.21
N GLU A 45 -5.08 10.56 23.12
CA GLU A 45 -5.92 10.93 24.24
C GLU A 45 -5.06 11.19 25.47
N ASP A 46 -5.23 12.34 26.11
CA ASP A 46 -4.72 12.62 27.44
C ASP A 46 -5.56 11.87 28.47
N ARG A 47 -4.94 10.92 29.17
CA ARG A 47 -5.51 10.24 30.33
C ARG A 47 -5.00 10.94 31.59
N PRO A 48 -5.79 11.81 32.24
CA PRO A 48 -5.35 12.49 33.45
C PRO A 48 -5.41 11.57 34.67
N SER A 49 -4.58 11.87 35.67
CA SER A 49 -4.71 11.30 37.01
C SER A 49 -5.94 11.84 37.73
N ARG A 50 -6.28 11.27 38.90
CA ARG A 50 -7.36 11.80 39.76
C ARG A 50 -7.17 13.27 40.15
N SER A 51 -5.93 13.79 40.11
CA SER A 51 -5.63 15.19 40.40
C SER A 51 -5.65 16.09 39.15
N GLY A 52 -6.08 15.57 37.99
CA GLY A 52 -6.17 16.31 36.73
C GLY A 52 -4.85 16.52 35.98
N LYS A 53 -3.73 16.00 36.49
CA LYS A 53 -2.41 16.09 35.83
C LYS A 53 -2.28 14.99 34.78
N ALA A 54 -1.60 15.29 33.66
CA ALA A 54 -1.29 14.29 32.63
C ALA A 54 -0.61 13.06 33.25
N LEU A 55 -1.20 11.88 33.07
CA LEU A 55 -0.67 10.61 33.57
C LEU A 55 -0.07 9.80 32.42
N ALA A 56 -0.82 9.66 31.33
CA ALA A 56 -0.40 8.95 30.13
C ALA A 56 -1.09 9.52 28.88
N TYR A 57 -0.42 9.44 27.75
CA TYR A 57 -1.04 9.71 26.44
C TYR A 57 -1.25 8.39 25.72
N GLN A 58 -2.51 8.11 25.37
CA GLN A 58 -2.90 6.85 24.77
C GLN A 58 -3.31 7.07 23.32
N HIS A 59 -2.72 6.27 22.43
CA HIS A 59 -3.07 6.31 21.01
C HIS A 59 -4.52 5.81 20.82
N ALA A 60 -5.32 6.61 20.10
CA ALA A 60 -6.65 6.23 19.64
C ALA A 60 -6.62 5.93 18.13
N LEU A 61 -7.19 4.79 17.74
CA LEU A 61 -7.16 4.29 16.37
C LEU A 61 -7.90 5.23 15.41
N ALA A 62 -7.17 5.85 14.49
CA ALA A 62 -7.65 6.88 13.58
C ALA A 62 -8.82 6.41 12.70
N LYS A 63 -8.83 5.13 12.30
CA LYS A 63 -9.93 4.52 11.54
C LYS A 63 -11.31 4.70 12.19
N TYR A 64 -11.35 4.64 13.53
CA TYR A 64 -12.59 4.65 14.31
C TYR A 64 -12.90 6.03 14.92
N MET A 65 -11.97 6.98 14.81
CA MET A 65 -12.18 8.34 15.31
C MET A 65 -13.08 9.13 14.38
N ARG A 66 -14.02 9.89 14.96
CA ARG A 66 -14.86 10.85 14.26
C ARG A 66 -14.82 12.18 15.01
N ARG A 67 -14.61 13.27 14.29
CA ARG A 67 -14.65 14.64 14.80
C ARG A 67 -16.07 15.18 14.68
N GLY A 68 -16.54 15.83 15.74
CA GLY A 68 -17.82 16.51 15.81
C GLY A 68 -17.82 17.79 14.97
N VAL A 69 -19.01 18.32 14.71
CA VAL A 69 -19.22 19.56 13.92
C VAL A 69 -18.64 20.79 14.65
N ASP A 70 -18.51 20.72 15.97
CA ASP A 70 -17.91 21.76 16.80
C ASP A 70 -16.36 21.76 16.78
N LEU A 71 -15.75 20.87 15.99
CA LEU A 71 -14.30 20.74 15.78
C LEU A 71 -13.47 20.39 17.04
N ASP A 72 -14.10 20.21 18.19
CA ASP A 72 -13.45 19.95 19.48
C ASP A 72 -13.94 18.64 20.14
N THR A 73 -15.10 18.12 19.72
CA THR A 73 -15.59 16.83 20.20
C THR A 73 -15.07 15.69 19.33
N TYR A 74 -14.63 14.59 19.96
CA TYR A 74 -14.25 13.37 19.28
C TYR A 74 -15.06 12.18 19.77
N PHE A 75 -15.31 11.24 18.87
CA PHE A 75 -16.04 10.01 19.12
C PHE A 75 -15.26 8.81 18.60
N PHE A 76 -15.21 7.74 19.38
CA PHE A 76 -14.80 6.43 18.93
C PHE A 76 -16.03 5.65 18.46
N VAL A 77 -16.09 5.34 17.17
CA VAL A 77 -17.23 4.69 16.52
C VAL A 77 -16.81 3.35 15.93
N ASN A 78 -17.45 2.26 16.34
CA ASN A 78 -17.25 0.94 15.76
C ASN A 78 -18.56 0.49 15.09
N GLY A 79 -18.61 0.51 13.76
CA GLY A 79 -19.85 0.26 13.02
C GLY A 79 -20.80 1.46 13.08
N TYR A 80 -22.03 1.25 13.55
CA TYR A 80 -23.11 2.24 13.51
C TYR A 80 -23.33 3.02 14.81
N GLN A 81 -22.66 2.65 15.91
CA GLN A 81 -22.85 3.29 17.22
C GLN A 81 -21.57 3.95 17.72
N ALA A 82 -21.71 5.16 18.28
CA ALA A 82 -20.65 5.79 19.05
C ALA A 82 -20.45 5.00 20.34
N VAL A 83 -19.30 4.35 20.46
CA VAL A 83 -18.95 3.51 21.60
C VAL A 83 -18.44 4.36 22.75
N HIS A 84 -17.76 5.45 22.44
CA HIS A 84 -17.18 6.35 23.42
C HIS A 84 -17.11 7.78 22.87
N GLN A 85 -17.53 8.75 23.67
CA GLN A 85 -17.26 10.16 23.43
C GLN A 85 -16.09 10.55 24.32
N PHE A 86 -15.08 11.18 23.74
CA PHE A 86 -13.92 11.68 24.48
C PHE A 86 -14.25 13.02 25.15
N ASP A 87 -13.57 13.29 26.25
CA ASP A 87 -13.64 14.58 26.92
C ASP A 87 -13.09 15.69 26.01
N LYS A 88 -13.79 16.83 25.99
CA LYS A 88 -13.39 18.00 25.19
C LYS A 88 -11.99 18.49 25.57
N GLY A 89 -11.20 18.88 24.57
CA GLY A 89 -9.82 19.31 24.75
C GLY A 89 -8.83 18.23 25.20
N ARG A 90 -9.24 16.96 25.37
CA ARG A 90 -8.36 15.85 25.78
C ARG A 90 -7.84 15.01 24.63
N VAL A 91 -8.20 15.32 23.39
CA VAL A 91 -7.71 14.61 22.20
C VAL A 91 -6.85 15.53 21.37
N PHE A 92 -5.59 15.14 21.18
CA PHE A 92 -4.71 15.70 20.18
C PHE A 92 -4.99 15.03 18.83
N HIS A 93 -5.23 15.82 17.80
CA HIS A 93 -5.42 15.36 16.43
C HIS A 93 -4.29 15.92 15.57
N LEU A 94 -3.31 15.07 15.24
CA LEU A 94 -2.31 15.36 14.23
C LEU A 94 -2.91 15.07 12.85
N MET A 95 -2.94 16.07 11.99
CA MET A 95 -3.49 15.96 10.64
C MET A 95 -2.54 16.50 9.59
N GLU A 96 -2.41 15.77 8.48
CA GLU A 96 -1.72 16.27 7.30
C GLU A 96 -2.57 17.40 6.68
N PRO A 97 -1.98 18.52 6.23
CA PRO A 97 -2.75 19.56 5.57
C PRO A 97 -3.47 19.06 4.30
N ASP A 98 -4.76 19.38 4.16
CA ASP A 98 -5.54 19.17 2.94
C ASP A 98 -5.97 20.52 2.36
N VAL A 99 -5.96 20.62 1.03
CA VAL A 99 -6.38 21.83 0.31
C VAL A 99 -7.90 21.94 0.19
N ASN A 100 -8.64 20.84 0.40
CA ASN A 100 -10.09 20.79 0.20
C ASN A 100 -10.90 20.97 1.48
N GLN A 101 -10.32 20.69 2.65
CA GLN A 101 -10.99 20.76 3.95
C GLN A 101 -10.00 20.94 5.11
N GLU A 102 -10.52 21.39 6.25
CA GLU A 102 -9.77 21.59 7.49
C GLU A 102 -10.13 20.56 8.59
N LEU A 103 -10.97 19.58 8.26
CA LEU A 103 -11.53 18.65 9.25
C LEU A 103 -10.65 17.40 9.46
N TYR A 104 -10.13 16.83 8.38
CA TYR A 104 -9.23 15.67 8.39
C TYR A 104 -8.08 15.86 7.40
N GLY A 105 -6.96 15.22 7.69
CA GLY A 105 -5.85 15.14 6.76
C GLY A 105 -6.04 14.08 5.67
N VAL A 106 -5.25 14.22 4.61
CA VAL A 106 -5.22 13.30 3.47
C VAL A 106 -3.79 12.76 3.32
N PRO A 107 -3.59 11.43 3.23
CA PRO A 107 -2.26 10.87 3.10
C PRO A 107 -1.63 11.22 1.74
N GLN A 108 -0.36 11.62 1.73
CA GLN A 108 0.35 12.09 0.53
C GLN A 108 0.41 11.05 -0.61
N TYR A 109 0.40 9.76 -0.27
CA TYR A 109 0.48 8.68 -1.26
C TYR A 109 -0.81 8.49 -2.07
N LEU A 110 -1.89 9.21 -1.77
CA LEU A 110 -3.19 9.04 -2.41
C LEU A 110 -3.09 9.14 -3.94
N SER A 111 -2.19 9.99 -4.44
CA SER A 111 -1.88 10.17 -5.87
C SER A 111 -1.38 8.90 -6.56
N ALA A 112 -0.73 7.99 -5.83
CA ALA A 112 -0.18 6.74 -6.36
C ALA A 112 -1.09 5.52 -6.14
N LEU A 113 -2.33 5.70 -5.66
CA LEU A 113 -3.25 4.58 -5.45
C LEU A 113 -3.58 3.83 -6.74
N GLN A 114 -3.77 4.55 -7.84
CA GLN A 114 -4.03 3.92 -9.14
C GLN A 114 -2.86 3.03 -9.58
N SER A 115 -1.63 3.51 -9.40
CA SER A 115 -0.42 2.73 -9.65
C SER A 115 -0.33 1.52 -8.71
N ALA A 116 -0.67 1.67 -7.43
CA ALA A 116 -0.69 0.55 -6.47
C ALA A 116 -1.71 -0.53 -6.86
N TRP A 117 -2.94 -0.14 -7.24
CA TRP A 117 -3.97 -1.08 -7.70
C TRP A 117 -3.60 -1.76 -9.01
N LEU A 118 -3.02 -1.02 -9.96
CA LEU A 118 -2.54 -1.60 -11.21
C LEU A 118 -1.42 -2.63 -10.95
N ASN A 119 -0.50 -2.32 -10.02
CA ASN A 119 0.55 -3.24 -9.59
C ASN A 119 -0.01 -4.53 -8.96
N GLU A 120 -1.04 -4.40 -8.13
CA GLU A 120 -1.76 -5.52 -7.52
C GLU A 120 -2.50 -6.35 -8.58
N ALA A 121 -3.23 -5.70 -9.48
CA ALA A 121 -3.97 -6.35 -10.56
C ALA A 121 -3.04 -7.18 -11.46
N ALA A 122 -1.87 -6.64 -11.83
CA ALA A 122 -0.85 -7.37 -12.59
C ALA A 122 -0.34 -8.61 -11.84
N THR A 123 -0.21 -8.53 -10.51
CA THR A 123 0.22 -9.66 -9.67
C THR A 123 -0.87 -10.73 -9.59
N LEU A 124 -2.12 -10.32 -9.36
CA LEU A 124 -3.28 -11.22 -9.31
C LEU A 124 -3.49 -11.91 -10.66
N PHE A 125 -3.31 -11.18 -11.76
CA PHE A 125 -3.40 -11.73 -13.11
C PHE A 125 -2.35 -12.83 -13.31
N ARG A 126 -1.07 -12.55 -13.03
CA ARG A 126 0.01 -13.55 -13.11
C ARG A 126 -0.28 -14.78 -12.24
N ARG A 127 -0.73 -14.58 -10.99
CA ARG A 127 -1.09 -15.70 -10.10
C ARG A 127 -2.23 -16.55 -10.68
N LYS A 128 -3.27 -15.92 -11.23
CA LYS A 128 -4.39 -16.62 -11.89
C LYS A 128 -3.91 -17.35 -13.15
N TYR A 129 -3.04 -16.73 -13.95
CA TYR A 129 -2.43 -17.34 -15.13
C TYR A 129 -1.69 -18.64 -14.76
N TYR A 130 -0.82 -18.60 -13.74
CA TYR A 130 -0.10 -19.80 -13.28
C TYR A 130 -1.01 -20.85 -12.64
N LYS A 131 -1.97 -20.44 -11.79
CA LYS A 131 -2.86 -21.38 -11.11
C LYS A 131 -3.77 -22.14 -12.09
N ASN A 132 -4.21 -21.48 -13.15
CA ASN A 132 -5.23 -22.01 -14.05
C ASN A 132 -4.63 -22.75 -15.27
N GLY A 133 -3.29 -22.80 -15.38
CA GLY A 133 -2.57 -23.70 -16.26
C GLY A 133 -2.84 -23.54 -17.76
N SER A 134 -3.40 -22.42 -18.24
CA SER A 134 -3.69 -22.29 -19.66
C SER A 134 -3.49 -20.88 -20.19
N HIS A 135 -2.80 -20.87 -21.32
CA HIS A 135 -2.52 -19.77 -22.22
C HIS A 135 -3.80 -19.03 -22.61
N ALA A 136 -3.64 -17.79 -23.05
CA ALA A 136 -4.74 -16.98 -23.56
C ALA A 136 -5.72 -17.81 -24.42
N GLY A 137 -7.02 -17.55 -24.26
CA GLY A 137 -8.06 -18.23 -25.05
C GLY A 137 -7.72 -18.19 -26.53
N PHE A 138 -8.14 -19.19 -27.29
CA PHE A 138 -7.95 -19.21 -28.74
C PHE A 138 -9.30 -19.17 -29.44
N VAL A 139 -9.29 -18.64 -30.66
CA VAL A 139 -10.43 -18.74 -31.58
C VAL A 139 -10.18 -19.97 -32.46
N PHE A 140 -11.02 -20.98 -32.30
CA PHE A 140 -11.04 -22.14 -33.19
C PHE A 140 -11.97 -21.82 -34.36
N TYR A 141 -11.38 -21.69 -35.55
CA TYR A 141 -12.06 -21.34 -36.79
C TYR A 141 -12.13 -22.57 -37.69
N MET A 142 -13.34 -22.97 -38.09
CA MET A 142 -13.55 -24.14 -38.96
C MET A 142 -14.34 -23.72 -40.20
N THR A 143 -13.79 -24.04 -41.37
CA THR A 143 -14.36 -23.68 -42.68
C THR A 143 -14.75 -24.86 -43.55
N ASP A 144 -14.38 -26.08 -43.13
CA ASP A 144 -14.65 -27.30 -43.87
C ASP A 144 -16.16 -27.58 -43.97
N ALA A 145 -16.63 -27.79 -45.21
CA ALA A 145 -18.04 -28.01 -45.52
C ALA A 145 -18.49 -29.46 -45.28
N ALA A 146 -17.57 -30.36 -44.92
CA ALA A 146 -17.85 -31.79 -44.75
C ALA A 146 -18.16 -32.23 -43.29
N ALA A 147 -18.36 -31.31 -42.35
CA ALA A 147 -18.69 -31.67 -40.97
C ALA A 147 -20.20 -31.94 -40.80
N ASN A 148 -20.57 -33.16 -40.41
CA ASN A 148 -21.91 -33.47 -39.92
C ASN A 148 -22.27 -32.52 -38.76
N THR A 149 -23.46 -31.94 -38.75
CA THR A 149 -23.90 -30.98 -37.72
C THR A 149 -23.68 -31.51 -36.30
N GLN A 150 -23.86 -32.82 -36.12
CA GLN A 150 -23.63 -33.49 -34.83
C GLN A 150 -22.17 -33.41 -34.36
N ASP A 151 -21.20 -33.51 -35.28
CA ASP A 151 -19.77 -33.44 -34.94
C ASP A 151 -19.33 -32.01 -34.62
N VAL A 152 -19.93 -31.01 -35.28
CA VAL A 152 -19.75 -29.59 -34.96
C VAL A 152 -20.24 -29.29 -33.54
N ASP A 153 -21.40 -29.82 -33.18
CA ASP A 153 -21.96 -29.65 -31.84
C ASP A 153 -21.18 -30.42 -30.77
N ASN A 154 -20.70 -31.62 -31.06
CA ASN A 154 -19.81 -32.38 -30.18
C ASN A 154 -18.48 -31.65 -29.95
N LEU A 155 -17.87 -31.07 -30.99
CA LEU A 155 -16.65 -30.25 -30.89
C LEU A 155 -16.91 -28.97 -30.10
N ARG A 156 -18.02 -28.29 -30.35
CA ARG A 156 -18.44 -27.09 -29.59
C ARG A 156 -18.66 -27.43 -28.11
N GLN A 157 -19.24 -28.58 -27.81
CA GLN A 157 -19.49 -29.05 -26.44
C GLN A 157 -18.17 -29.42 -25.75
N ALA A 158 -17.31 -30.21 -26.40
CA ALA A 158 -15.98 -30.53 -25.88
C ALA A 158 -15.13 -29.27 -25.61
N MET A 159 -15.24 -28.24 -26.46
CA MET A 159 -14.58 -26.94 -26.27
C MET A 159 -15.16 -26.12 -25.11
N ARG A 160 -16.48 -26.23 -24.85
CA ARG A 160 -17.14 -25.61 -23.69
C ARG A 160 -16.78 -26.33 -22.39
N ASP A 161 -16.58 -27.64 -22.44
CA ASP A 161 -16.31 -28.49 -21.29
C ASP A 161 -14.81 -28.56 -20.96
N SER A 162 -13.94 -28.32 -21.95
CA SER A 162 -12.48 -28.12 -21.78
C SER A 162 -12.10 -26.82 -21.05
N LYS A 163 -13.08 -26.09 -20.50
CA LYS A 163 -12.83 -24.94 -19.63
C LYS A 163 -12.06 -25.37 -18.39
N GLY A 164 -10.76 -25.09 -18.38
CA GLY A 164 -10.00 -25.03 -17.14
C GLY A 164 -10.65 -24.01 -16.17
N PRO A 165 -10.46 -24.15 -14.85
CA PRO A 165 -11.04 -23.24 -13.87
C PRO A 165 -10.45 -21.83 -14.04
N GLY A 166 -11.12 -20.90 -14.74
CA GLY A 166 -10.56 -19.57 -14.96
C GLY A 166 -11.25 -18.64 -15.98
N ASN A 167 -10.76 -17.40 -16.03
CA ASN A 167 -11.36 -16.20 -16.67
C ASN A 167 -11.23 -16.11 -18.21
N PHE A 168 -10.60 -17.05 -18.91
CA PHE A 168 -10.43 -16.97 -20.37
C PHE A 168 -11.48 -17.80 -21.10
N ARG A 169 -12.15 -17.21 -22.10
CA ARG A 169 -13.17 -17.88 -22.90
C ARG A 169 -12.57 -18.28 -24.25
N ASN A 170 -12.61 -19.57 -24.57
CA ASN A 170 -12.35 -20.05 -25.92
C ASN A 170 -13.56 -19.71 -26.81
N LEU A 171 -13.31 -19.25 -28.04
CA LEU A 171 -14.36 -18.94 -29.01
C LEU A 171 -14.31 -19.95 -30.15
N PHE A 172 -15.46 -20.51 -30.52
CA PHE A 172 -15.59 -21.40 -31.68
C PHE A 172 -16.40 -20.68 -32.75
N MET A 173 -15.84 -20.56 -33.96
CA MET A 173 -16.48 -19.93 -35.11
C MET A 173 -16.52 -20.92 -36.27
N TYR A 174 -17.72 -21.28 -36.69
CA TYR A 174 -17.96 -22.13 -37.85
C TYR A 174 -18.42 -21.27 -39.04
N ALA A 175 -17.66 -21.30 -40.13
CA ALA A 175 -17.90 -20.52 -41.33
C ALA A 175 -17.71 -21.41 -42.58
N PRO A 176 -18.70 -22.25 -42.93
CA PRO A 176 -18.59 -23.18 -44.04
C PRO A 176 -18.31 -22.44 -45.36
N ASN A 177 -17.41 -22.98 -46.19
CA ASN A 177 -16.94 -22.38 -47.45
C ASN A 177 -16.05 -21.11 -47.30
N GLY A 178 -15.45 -20.88 -46.13
CA GLY A 178 -14.39 -19.86 -45.96
C GLY A 178 -13.10 -20.17 -46.73
N LYS A 179 -12.23 -19.18 -46.98
CA LYS A 179 -10.95 -19.37 -47.70
C LYS A 179 -9.83 -19.92 -46.77
N LYS A 180 -8.97 -20.80 -47.34
CA LYS A 180 -7.72 -21.45 -46.82
C LYS A 180 -7.43 -21.13 -45.33
N ASP A 181 -7.73 -21.97 -44.34
CA ASP A 181 -7.55 -23.42 -44.20
C ASP A 181 -8.74 -24.08 -43.45
N GLY A 182 -9.00 -25.38 -43.67
CA GLY A 182 -10.19 -26.09 -43.14
C GLY A 182 -10.41 -25.97 -41.62
N ILE A 183 -9.32 -25.97 -40.84
CA ILE A 183 -9.31 -25.75 -39.39
C ILE A 183 -8.13 -24.84 -39.03
N GLN A 184 -8.38 -23.76 -38.29
CA GLN A 184 -7.36 -22.85 -37.78
C GLN A 184 -7.56 -22.59 -36.29
N ILE A 185 -6.46 -22.59 -35.55
CA ILE A 185 -6.40 -22.13 -34.16
C ILE A 185 -5.73 -20.77 -34.17
N LEU A 186 -6.52 -19.71 -33.95
CA LEU A 186 -6.00 -18.35 -33.80
C LEU A 186 -5.76 -18.08 -32.32
N PRO A 187 -4.50 -18.04 -31.85
CA PRO A 187 -4.24 -17.66 -30.48
C PRO A 187 -4.70 -16.21 -30.26
N VAL A 188 -5.46 -15.93 -29.19
CA VAL A 188 -5.69 -14.55 -28.76
C VAL A 188 -4.41 -14.07 -28.08
N SER A 189 -3.38 -13.77 -28.88
CA SER A 189 -2.09 -13.15 -28.55
C SER A 189 -1.64 -13.25 -27.07
N ASP A 190 -1.00 -14.37 -26.70
CA ASP A 190 -0.37 -14.58 -25.38
C ASP A 190 1.02 -13.88 -25.26
N VAL A 191 1.61 -13.46 -26.39
CA VAL A 191 3.02 -13.02 -26.44
C VAL A 191 3.20 -11.53 -26.13
N ALA A 192 2.28 -10.65 -26.56
CA ALA A 192 2.38 -9.20 -26.29
C ALA A 192 2.09 -8.84 -24.82
N ALA A 193 1.32 -9.66 -24.10
CA ALA A 193 0.93 -9.36 -22.72
C ALA A 193 2.07 -9.62 -21.71
N LYS A 194 2.97 -10.58 -21.97
CA LYS A 194 4.03 -10.97 -21.02
C LYS A 194 5.03 -9.85 -20.75
N ASP A 195 5.47 -9.16 -21.81
CA ASP A 195 6.42 -8.05 -21.73
C ASP A 195 5.79 -6.83 -21.03
N GLU A 196 4.51 -6.57 -21.32
CA GLU A 196 3.80 -5.43 -20.74
C GLU A 196 3.60 -5.56 -19.22
N PHE A 197 3.42 -6.78 -18.69
CA PHE A 197 3.32 -6.94 -17.23
C PHE A 197 4.61 -6.56 -16.48
N PHE A 198 5.78 -6.80 -17.07
CA PHE A 198 7.03 -6.38 -16.45
C PHE A 198 7.16 -4.86 -16.44
N ASN A 199 6.79 -4.21 -17.55
CA ASN A 199 6.77 -2.75 -17.68
C ASN A 199 5.79 -2.14 -16.67
N ILE A 200 4.55 -2.62 -16.62
CA ILE A 200 3.54 -2.19 -15.65
C ILE A 200 4.08 -2.31 -14.23
N LYS A 201 4.66 -3.46 -13.86
CA LYS A 201 5.20 -3.67 -12.51
C LYS A 201 6.37 -2.74 -12.19
N SER A 202 7.20 -2.40 -13.18
CA SER A 202 8.35 -1.51 -13.01
C SER A 202 7.89 -0.05 -12.85
N VAL A 203 7.07 0.47 -13.77
CA VAL A 203 6.54 1.84 -13.70
C VAL A 203 5.75 2.05 -12.41
N THR A 204 4.81 1.15 -12.11
CA THR A 204 3.98 1.28 -10.90
C THR A 204 4.75 1.07 -9.60
N ARG A 205 5.89 0.38 -9.62
CA ARG A 205 6.82 0.33 -8.48
C ARG A 205 7.45 1.70 -8.31
N ASP A 206 7.99 2.28 -9.37
CA ASP A 206 8.70 3.55 -9.32
C ASP A 206 7.77 4.71 -8.91
N ASP A 207 6.51 4.70 -9.36
CA ASP A 207 5.47 5.63 -8.86
C ASP A 207 5.24 5.50 -7.34
N GLN A 208 5.16 4.26 -6.83
CA GLN A 208 5.02 4.01 -5.39
C GLN A 208 6.25 4.48 -4.61
N LEU A 209 7.46 4.30 -5.17
CA LEU A 209 8.70 4.79 -4.57
C LEU A 209 8.72 6.32 -4.50
N ALA A 210 8.33 6.98 -5.60
CA ALA A 210 8.26 8.43 -5.69
C ALA A 210 7.25 9.01 -4.70
N ALA A 211 6.06 8.43 -4.61
CA ALA A 211 5.01 8.88 -3.69
C ALA A 211 5.41 8.75 -2.22
N HIS A 212 6.14 7.68 -1.87
CA HIS A 212 6.61 7.46 -0.50
C HIS A 212 7.93 8.15 -0.18
N ARG A 213 8.71 8.53 -1.19
CA ARG A 213 10.04 9.15 -1.05
C ARG A 213 11.02 8.31 -0.20
N VAL A 214 10.84 6.99 -0.18
CA VAL A 214 11.74 6.04 0.51
C VAL A 214 12.73 5.46 -0.50
N PRO A 215 14.06 5.56 -0.24
CA PRO A 215 15.05 4.95 -1.12
C PRO A 215 14.82 3.44 -1.32
N PRO A 216 14.87 2.93 -2.56
CA PRO A 216 14.59 1.52 -2.86
C PRO A 216 15.52 0.55 -2.13
N GLN A 217 16.78 0.93 -1.91
CA GLN A 217 17.80 0.16 -1.20
C GLN A 217 17.38 -0.13 0.25
N LEU A 218 16.72 0.83 0.91
CA LEU A 218 16.25 0.69 2.29
C LEU A 218 15.01 -0.19 2.41
N MET A 219 14.30 -0.42 1.29
CA MET A 219 13.16 -1.33 1.21
C MET A 219 13.55 -2.74 0.72
N GLY A 220 14.85 -3.02 0.58
CA GLY A 220 15.33 -4.32 0.10
C GLY A 220 15.03 -4.58 -1.38
N ILE A 221 14.80 -3.53 -2.17
CA ILE A 221 14.63 -3.67 -3.63
C ILE A 221 16.02 -3.84 -4.25
N LEU A 222 16.17 -4.88 -5.08
CA LEU A 222 17.38 -5.12 -5.84
C LEU A 222 17.41 -4.27 -7.12
N PRO A 223 18.58 -3.74 -7.50
CA PRO A 223 18.74 -2.98 -8.74
C PRO A 223 18.58 -3.90 -9.96
N ASN A 224 18.00 -3.37 -11.04
CA ASN A 224 17.84 -4.10 -12.31
C ASN A 224 19.06 -3.95 -13.24
N ASN A 225 20.05 -3.13 -12.87
CA ASN A 225 21.21 -2.78 -13.67
C ASN A 225 22.53 -3.14 -12.98
N ALA A 226 23.57 -3.43 -13.77
CA ALA A 226 24.90 -3.84 -13.26
C ALA A 226 25.60 -2.75 -12.42
N GLY A 227 25.25 -1.47 -12.59
CA GLY A 227 25.80 -0.35 -11.82
C GLY A 227 25.21 -0.20 -10.41
N GLY A 228 24.17 -0.96 -10.08
CA GLY A 228 23.54 -0.92 -8.77
C GLY A 228 22.93 0.45 -8.41
N PHE A 229 22.73 0.63 -7.12
CA PHE A 229 22.00 1.76 -6.54
C PHE A 229 22.91 2.82 -5.89
N GLY A 230 24.24 2.64 -5.97
CA GLY A 230 25.22 3.46 -5.25
C GLY A 230 25.31 3.15 -3.75
N ALA A 231 26.02 4.00 -3.02
CA ALA A 231 26.22 3.85 -1.57
C ALA A 231 24.91 4.08 -0.80
N VAL A 232 24.57 3.15 0.11
CA VAL A 232 23.33 3.18 0.91
C VAL A 232 23.34 4.28 1.96
N GLU A 233 24.50 4.52 2.57
CA GLU A 233 24.66 5.44 3.69
C GLU A 233 24.36 6.92 3.33
N PRO A 234 24.85 7.48 2.20
CA PRO A 234 24.41 8.80 1.74
C PRO A 234 22.90 8.88 1.48
N ALA A 235 22.31 7.85 0.87
CA ALA A 235 20.87 7.82 0.59
C ALA A 235 20.05 7.81 1.88
N ALA A 236 20.48 7.04 2.90
CA ALA A 236 19.87 7.01 4.21
C ALA A 236 19.96 8.37 4.94
N ARG A 237 21.10 9.07 4.84
CA ARG A 237 21.25 10.42 5.41
C ARG A 237 20.32 11.45 4.77
N VAL A 238 20.23 11.47 3.42
CA VAL A 238 19.34 12.39 2.71
C VAL A 238 17.88 12.09 3.05
N PHE A 239 17.50 10.80 3.08
CA PHE A 239 16.18 10.37 3.53
C PHE A 239 15.88 10.84 4.96
N ALA A 240 16.82 10.65 5.89
CA ALA A 240 16.62 11.06 7.27
C ALA A 240 16.42 12.58 7.39
N ARG A 241 17.24 13.38 6.70
CA ARG A 241 17.13 14.84 6.74
C ARG A 241 15.84 15.36 6.11
N ASN A 242 15.40 14.79 4.98
CA ASN A 242 14.32 15.35 4.17
C ASN A 242 12.94 14.72 4.46
N GLU A 243 12.89 13.50 5.00
CA GLU A 243 11.64 12.80 5.31
C GLU A 243 11.45 12.62 6.82
N LEU A 244 12.46 12.13 7.54
CA LEU A 244 12.29 11.78 8.96
C LEU A 244 12.28 13.01 9.86
N VAL A 245 13.23 13.94 9.71
CA VAL A 245 13.30 15.14 10.56
C VAL A 245 12.03 16.00 10.45
N PRO A 246 11.45 16.24 9.26
CA PRO A 246 10.17 16.93 9.16
C PRO A 246 9.02 16.17 9.83
N LEU A 247 8.96 14.84 9.69
CA LEU A 247 7.95 14.03 10.38
C LEU A 247 8.12 14.11 11.91
N GLN A 248 9.34 14.01 12.42
CA GLN A 248 9.64 14.18 13.85
C GLN A 248 9.17 15.55 14.35
N ALA A 249 9.46 16.63 13.61
CA ALA A 249 9.02 17.98 13.95
C ALA A 249 7.48 18.11 13.99
N GLN A 250 6.74 17.42 13.10
CA GLN A 250 5.28 17.38 13.17
C GLN A 250 4.78 16.67 14.44
N PHE A 251 5.42 15.56 14.83
CA PHE A 251 5.07 14.88 16.08
C PHE A 251 5.45 15.70 17.32
N GLU A 252 6.46 16.56 17.26
CA GLU A 252 6.83 17.45 18.37
C GLU A 252 5.72 18.45 18.75
N ALA A 253 4.75 18.72 17.86
CA ALA A 253 3.55 19.49 18.18
C ALA A 253 2.72 18.87 19.33
N ILE A 254 2.88 17.58 19.62
CA ILE A 254 2.30 16.92 20.81
C ILE A 254 2.75 17.64 22.08
N ASN A 255 4.02 18.08 22.15
CA ASN A 255 4.58 18.72 23.35
C ASN A 255 3.95 20.08 23.61
N GLU A 256 3.70 20.86 22.54
CA GLU A 256 3.03 22.15 22.63
C GLU A 256 1.60 21.99 23.14
N TRP A 257 0.85 21.04 22.58
CA TRP A 257 -0.52 20.74 23.03
C TRP A 257 -0.56 20.21 24.47
N ALA A 258 0.37 19.32 24.83
CA ALA A 258 0.44 18.71 26.15
C ALA A 258 0.94 19.67 27.25
N GLY A 259 1.67 20.73 26.87
CA GLY A 259 2.37 21.63 27.80
C GLY A 259 3.54 20.98 28.55
N VAL A 260 3.94 19.77 28.17
CA VAL A 260 5.04 18.98 28.74
C VAL A 260 5.78 18.21 27.65
N GLU A 261 7.04 17.84 27.89
CA GLU A 261 7.81 17.01 26.94
C GLU A 261 7.28 15.56 26.95
N VAL A 262 6.45 15.22 25.97
CA VAL A 262 5.88 13.88 25.74
C VAL A 262 6.74 13.08 24.77
N VAL A 263 7.18 13.72 23.69
CA VAL A 263 8.01 13.13 22.64
C VAL A 263 9.33 13.90 22.52
N ARG A 264 10.40 13.17 22.28
CA ARG A 264 11.71 13.71 21.95
C ARG A 264 12.43 12.72 21.05
N PHE A 265 13.12 13.21 20.02
CA PHE A 265 13.80 12.35 19.06
C PHE A 265 15.31 12.50 19.18
N ALA A 266 16.01 11.35 19.17
CA ALA A 266 17.44 11.30 18.98
C ALA A 266 17.78 11.52 17.50
N PRO A 267 18.96 12.08 17.19
CA PRO A 267 19.47 12.11 15.83
C PRO A 267 19.46 10.71 15.21
N TYR A 268 19.11 10.63 13.93
CA TYR A 268 19.27 9.40 13.18
C TYR A 268 20.76 9.19 12.87
N ASP A 269 21.41 8.39 13.71
CA ASP A 269 22.82 8.06 13.57
C ASP A 269 22.99 6.67 12.93
N LEU A 270 23.91 6.60 11.96
CA LEU A 270 24.33 5.38 11.30
C LEU A 270 25.64 4.84 11.89
N ALA A 271 26.28 5.58 12.82
CA ALA A 271 27.50 5.18 13.48
C ALA A 271 27.26 4.09 14.52
N THR A 272 28.06 3.01 14.40
CA THR A 272 28.25 1.86 15.32
C THR A 272 27.37 0.61 15.12
N GLY A 273 27.51 -0.01 13.95
CA GLY A 273 27.74 -1.46 13.94
C GLY A 273 29.18 -1.71 14.36
N GLY A 274 29.40 -2.15 15.60
CA GLY A 274 30.71 -2.16 16.27
C GLY A 274 31.85 -2.82 15.48
N GLU A 275 32.97 -2.09 15.42
CA GLU A 275 34.29 -2.68 15.59
C GLU A 275 34.25 -3.52 16.88
N GLY A 276 34.25 -4.84 16.76
CA GLY A 276 33.99 -5.73 17.89
C GLY A 276 34.03 -7.22 17.56
N ALA A 277 35.05 -7.65 16.85
CA ALA A 277 35.61 -9.00 16.97
C ALA A 277 37.07 -8.94 16.49
N GLN A 278 37.98 -8.82 17.46
CA GLN A 278 39.37 -9.25 17.29
C GLN A 278 39.41 -10.77 17.09
#